data_AF-A0A9D2U3E1-F1
#
_entry.id   AF-A0A9D2U3E1-F1
#
_cell.length_a   1.000
_cell.length_b   1.000
_cell.length_c   1.000
_cell.angle_alpha   90.00
_cell.angle_beta   90.00
_cell.angle_gamma   90.00
#
_symmetry.space_group_name_H-M   'P 1'
#
loop_
_entity.id
_entity.type
_entity.pdbx_description
1 polymer ?
#
loop_
_entity_poly.entity_id
_entity_poly.type
_entity_poly.pdbx_seq_one_letter_code
_entity_poly.pdbx_strand_id
1 'polypeptide(L)'
;MLDHVERVFENMKPMMKKLKKASYKENMEMFVREHGHYFREMTQITESAEDKENAAAEIARVFAESAEKKFASPRNGKIGGALQMDMNFFMIYYVFPAILMTGHEDAVLIADRLRDEWGSRFKDSKIQYTDYDTLYGAFREKIFGIF
;
A
#
# COMPACT_ATOMS: atom_id res chain seq x y z
N MET A 1 13.30 -5.14 11.12
CA MET A 1 12.40 -4.05 10.70
C MET A 1 11.64 -4.56 9.48
N LEU A 2 10.32 -4.65 9.59
CA LEU A 2 9.40 -5.05 8.50
C LEU A 2 9.83 -6.32 7.75
N ASP A 3 10.19 -7.37 8.50
CA ASP A 3 10.71 -8.60 7.90
C ASP A 3 9.63 -9.30 7.05
N HIS A 4 9.98 -9.61 5.80
CA HIS A 4 9.07 -10.19 4.82
C HIS A 4 7.86 -9.33 4.41
N VAL A 5 7.92 -8.00 4.56
CA VAL A 5 6.79 -7.12 4.21
C VAL A 5 6.38 -7.19 2.73
N GLU A 6 7.23 -7.68 1.83
CA GLU A 6 6.86 -7.95 0.43
C GLU A 6 5.69 -8.94 0.29
N ARG A 7 5.40 -9.74 1.33
CA ARG A 7 4.31 -10.72 1.34
C ARG A 7 2.93 -10.09 1.22
N VAL A 8 2.78 -8.81 1.55
CA VAL A 8 1.51 -8.08 1.36
C VAL A 8 1.02 -8.12 -0.10
N PHE A 9 1.92 -8.33 -1.07
CA PHE A 9 1.58 -8.40 -2.49
C PHE A 9 1.26 -9.82 -3.00
N GLU A 10 1.44 -10.88 -2.21
CA GLU A 10 1.31 -12.28 -2.70
C GLU A 10 -0.11 -12.60 -3.20
N ASN A 11 -1.14 -12.01 -2.59
CA ASN A 11 -2.54 -12.21 -2.96
C ASN A 11 -3.14 -11.06 -3.80
N MET A 12 -2.31 -10.18 -4.35
CA MET A 12 -2.76 -9.01 -5.12
C MET A 12 -3.69 -9.37 -6.28
N LYS A 13 -3.31 -10.35 -7.11
CA LYS A 13 -4.09 -10.72 -8.31
C LYS A 13 -5.51 -11.19 -7.99
N PRO A 14 -5.74 -12.17 -7.11
CA PRO A 14 -7.10 -12.58 -6.77
C PRO A 14 -7.90 -11.46 -6.08
N MET A 15 -7.28 -10.63 -5.23
CA MET A 15 -7.97 -9.54 -4.53
C MET A 15 -8.37 -8.38 -5.45
N MET A 16 -7.61 -8.17 -6.54
CA MET A 16 -7.92 -7.18 -7.57
C MET A 16 -8.87 -7.71 -8.65
N LYS A 17 -9.13 -9.02 -8.69
CA LYS A 17 -10.02 -9.64 -9.68
C LYS A 17 -11.47 -9.29 -9.39
N LYS A 18 -12.04 -8.38 -10.20
CA LYS A 18 -13.42 -7.88 -10.09
C LYS A 18 -13.64 -7.08 -8.79
N LEU A 19 -12.88 -6.00 -8.64
CA LEU A 19 -12.99 -5.02 -7.56
C LEU A 19 -14.43 -4.44 -7.49
N LYS A 20 -15.30 -5.09 -6.72
CA LYS A 20 -16.68 -4.67 -6.46
C LYS A 20 -16.80 -4.31 -4.98
N LYS A 21 -17.77 -3.48 -4.65
CA LYS A 21 -17.97 -2.98 -3.27
C LYS A 21 -17.98 -4.08 -2.19
N ALA A 22 -18.74 -5.16 -2.42
CA ALA A 22 -18.86 -6.25 -1.44
C ALA A 22 -17.52 -7.00 -1.27
N SER A 23 -16.92 -7.44 -2.38
CA SER A 23 -15.64 -8.15 -2.35
C SER A 23 -14.50 -7.28 -1.86
N TYR A 24 -14.53 -5.96 -2.11
CA TYR A 24 -13.51 -5.04 -1.62
C TYR A 24 -13.51 -4.96 -0.09
N LYS A 25 -14.69 -4.88 0.54
CA LYS A 25 -14.80 -4.92 2.00
C LYS A 25 -14.25 -6.23 2.57
N GLU A 26 -14.72 -7.37 2.07
CA GLU A 26 -14.27 -8.69 2.52
C GLU A 26 -12.76 -8.89 2.32
N ASN A 27 -12.23 -8.48 1.17
CA ASN A 27 -10.80 -8.55 0.87
C ASN A 27 -9.98 -7.61 1.76
N MET A 28 -10.46 -6.39 2.06
CA MET A 28 -9.77 -5.47 2.95
C MET A 28 -9.72 -6.02 4.38
N GLU A 29 -10.84 -6.56 4.89
CA GLU A 29 -10.89 -7.19 6.20
C GLU A 29 -9.92 -8.38 6.30
N MET A 30 -9.85 -9.21 5.25
CA MET A 30 -8.88 -10.31 5.16
C MET A 30 -7.44 -9.80 5.10
N PHE A 31 -7.18 -8.78 4.28
CA PHE A 31 -5.87 -8.17 4.12
C PHE A 31 -5.33 -7.61 5.44
N VAL A 32 -6.14 -6.84 6.16
CA VAL A 32 -5.77 -6.28 7.48
C VAL A 32 -5.60 -7.39 8.51
N ARG A 33 -6.41 -8.46 8.46
CA ARG A 33 -6.25 -9.61 9.37
C ARG A 33 -4.92 -10.32 9.16
N GLU A 34 -4.53 -10.56 7.92
CA GLU A 34 -3.31 -11.30 7.57
C GLU A 34 -2.05 -10.43 7.71
N HIS A 35 -2.11 -9.18 7.26
CA HIS A 35 -0.94 -8.32 7.09
C HIS A 35 -0.90 -7.09 8.01
N GLY A 36 -1.97 -6.83 8.77
CA GLY A 36 -2.06 -5.62 9.61
C GLY A 36 -1.00 -5.50 10.70
N HIS A 37 -0.30 -6.60 11.00
CA HIS A 37 0.85 -6.56 11.91
C HIS A 37 2.00 -5.71 11.36
N TYR A 38 2.22 -5.69 10.04
CA TYR A 38 3.24 -4.82 9.42
C TYR A 38 2.91 -3.34 9.63
N PHE A 39 1.65 -2.94 9.40
CA PHE A 39 1.25 -1.55 9.55
C PHE A 39 1.31 -1.09 11.02
N ARG A 40 0.99 -1.98 11.97
CA ARG A 40 1.21 -1.72 13.41
C ARG A 40 2.68 -1.61 13.78
N GLU A 41 3.54 -2.45 13.21
CA GLU A 41 4.99 -2.35 13.42
C GLU A 41 5.52 -1.01 12.90
N MET A 42 5.07 -0.56 11.72
CA MET A 42 5.43 0.76 11.18
C MET A 42 5.08 1.88 12.15
N THR A 43 3.85 1.90 12.67
CA THR A 43 3.41 2.93 13.60
C THR A 43 4.18 2.87 14.92
N GLN A 44 4.48 1.68 15.45
CA GLN A 44 5.26 1.51 16.68
C GLN A 44 6.71 1.99 16.53
N ILE A 45 7.33 1.73 15.39
CA ILE A 45 8.68 2.21 15.08
C ILE A 45 8.70 3.74 15.02
N THR A 46 7.74 4.35 14.32
CA THR A 46 7.66 5.81 14.21
C THR A 46 7.32 6.46 15.54
N GLU A 47 6.39 5.91 16.32
CA GLU A 47 6.00 6.42 17.64
C GLU A 47 7.19 6.45 18.62
N SER A 48 8.02 5.40 18.59
CA SER A 48 9.16 5.24 19.50
C SER A 48 10.41 6.03 19.09
N ALA A 49 10.39 6.67 17.92
CA ALA A 49 11.56 7.35 17.36
C ALA A 49 11.66 8.80 17.87
N GLU A 50 12.88 9.22 18.21
CA GLU A 50 13.16 10.64 18.49
C GLU A 50 12.97 11.50 17.23
N ASP A 51 13.39 10.99 16.08
CA ASP A 51 13.19 11.59 14.76
C ASP A 51 12.17 10.75 13.96
N LYS A 52 10.89 11.10 14.12
CA LYS A 52 9.77 10.42 13.45
C LYS A 52 9.85 10.53 11.92
N GLU A 53 10.36 11.63 11.39
CA GLU A 53 10.50 11.88 9.95
C GLU A 53 11.51 10.93 9.33
N ASN A 54 12.69 10.81 9.95
CA ASN A 54 13.71 9.86 9.50
C ASN A 54 13.24 8.41 9.66
N ALA A 55 12.53 8.08 10.74
CA ALA A 55 11.98 6.74 10.94
C ALA A 55 10.95 6.37 9.85
N ALA A 56 10.04 7.27 9.51
CA ALA A 56 9.05 7.06 8.45
C ALA A 56 9.71 6.95 7.07
N ALA A 57 10.75 7.75 6.79
CA ALA A 57 11.53 7.64 5.55
C ALA A 57 12.26 6.28 5.44
N GLU A 58 12.83 5.79 6.54
CA GLU A 58 13.49 4.48 6.56
C GLU A 58 12.49 3.32 6.39
N ILE A 59 11.31 3.40 7.03
CA ILE A 59 10.19 2.47 6.81
C ILE A 59 9.82 2.40 5.33
N ALA A 60 9.65 3.56 4.70
CA ALA A 60 9.30 3.66 3.29
C ALA A 60 10.37 3.01 2.39
N ARG A 61 11.64 3.30 2.67
CA ARG A 61 12.80 2.71 1.96
C ARG A 61 12.83 1.19 2.09
N VAL A 62 12.73 0.66 3.31
CA VAL A 62 12.76 -0.80 3.59
C VAL A 62 11.58 -1.51 2.92
N PHE A 63 10.39 -0.91 2.96
CA PHE A 63 9.20 -1.45 2.30
C PHE A 63 9.41 -1.55 0.79
N ALA A 64 9.83 -0.45 0.16
CA ALA A 64 10.01 -0.38 -1.28
C ALA A 64 11.16 -1.30 -1.76
N GLU A 65 12.25 -1.39 -1.00
CA GLU A 65 13.37 -2.31 -1.26
C GLU A 65 12.96 -3.78 -1.18
N SER A 66 12.16 -4.13 -0.18
CA SER A 66 11.66 -5.51 -0.02
C SER A 66 10.79 -5.91 -1.21
N ALA A 67 9.92 -5.00 -1.66
CA ALA A 67 9.10 -5.19 -2.85
C ALA A 67 9.96 -5.31 -4.13
N GLU A 68 10.91 -4.40 -4.34
CA GLU A 68 11.82 -4.43 -5.48
C GLU A 68 12.62 -5.73 -5.53
N LYS A 69 13.24 -6.13 -4.41
CA LYS A 69 14.03 -7.35 -4.31
C LYS A 69 13.23 -8.61 -4.68
N LYS A 70 11.94 -8.64 -4.32
CA LYS A 70 11.05 -9.77 -4.60
C LYS A 70 10.55 -9.83 -6.04
N PHE A 71 10.22 -8.67 -6.62
CA PHE A 71 9.45 -8.59 -7.86
C PHE A 71 10.25 -8.08 -9.07
N ALA A 72 11.45 -7.54 -8.86
CA ALA A 72 12.33 -7.14 -9.94
C ALA A 72 12.81 -8.35 -10.73
N SER A 73 12.86 -8.20 -12.05
CA SER A 73 13.37 -9.24 -12.94
C SER A 73 14.88 -9.43 -12.72
N PRO A 74 15.37 -10.67 -12.58
CA PRO A 74 16.80 -10.93 -12.45
C PRO A 74 17.59 -10.55 -13.71
N ARG A 75 16.92 -10.30 -14.85
CA ARG A 75 17.58 -9.95 -16.11
C ARG A 75 17.96 -8.49 -16.22
N ASN A 76 17.15 -7.58 -15.67
CA ASN A 76 17.34 -6.13 -15.86
C ASN A 76 17.15 -5.32 -14.57
N GLY A 77 16.91 -5.98 -13.44
CA GLY A 77 16.74 -5.33 -12.13
C GLY A 77 15.47 -4.49 -12.02
N LYS A 78 14.50 -4.62 -12.93
CA LYS A 78 13.27 -3.82 -12.95
C LYS A 78 12.02 -4.68 -12.81
N ILE A 79 11.01 -4.13 -12.15
CA ILE A 79 9.66 -4.69 -12.14
C ILE A 79 9.05 -4.51 -13.54
N GLY A 80 8.46 -5.57 -14.08
CA GLY A 80 7.80 -5.49 -15.39
C GLY A 80 6.61 -4.54 -15.36
N GLY A 81 6.41 -3.74 -16.41
CA GLY A 81 5.42 -2.64 -16.40
C GLY A 81 3.99 -3.05 -16.02
N ALA A 82 3.51 -4.21 -16.50
CA ALA A 82 2.19 -4.72 -16.11
C ALA A 82 2.12 -5.07 -14.61
N LEU A 83 3.18 -5.68 -14.07
CA LEU A 83 3.25 -6.00 -12.64
C LEU A 83 3.36 -4.73 -11.80
N GLN A 84 4.15 -3.74 -12.23
CA GLN A 84 4.25 -2.44 -11.55
C GLN A 84 2.88 -1.75 -11.50
N MET A 85 2.12 -1.79 -12.60
CA MET A 85 0.76 -1.24 -12.64
C MET A 85 -0.17 -1.94 -11.67
N ASP A 86 -0.15 -3.28 -11.61
CA ASP A 86 -0.93 -4.05 -10.64
C ASP A 86 -0.54 -3.64 -9.20
N MET A 87 0.76 -3.53 -8.92
CA MET A 87 1.26 -3.12 -7.60
C MET A 87 0.84 -1.70 -7.24
N ASN A 88 0.90 -0.76 -8.19
CA ASN A 88 0.42 0.62 -7.98
C ASN A 88 -1.06 0.65 -7.61
N PHE A 89 -1.90 -0.11 -8.31
CA PHE A 89 -3.31 -0.23 -7.93
C PHE A 89 -3.47 -0.86 -6.55
N PHE A 90 -2.70 -1.90 -6.24
CA PHE A 90 -2.77 -2.54 -4.94
C PHE A 90 -2.33 -1.62 -3.80
N MET A 91 -1.32 -0.77 -4.03
CA MET A 91 -0.92 0.27 -3.09
C MET A 91 -2.07 1.22 -2.79
N ILE A 92 -2.74 1.71 -3.84
CA ILE A 92 -3.89 2.63 -3.73
C ILE A 92 -5.07 1.98 -2.99
N TYR A 93 -5.44 0.75 -3.36
CA TYR A 93 -6.65 0.12 -2.86
C TYR A 93 -6.49 -0.60 -1.52
N TYR A 94 -5.28 -1.07 -1.18
CA TYR A 94 -5.08 -1.93 -0.01
C TYR A 94 -4.02 -1.40 0.95
N VAL A 95 -2.81 -1.09 0.48
CA VAL A 95 -1.69 -0.75 1.37
C VAL A 95 -1.90 0.59 2.07
N PHE A 96 -2.12 1.68 1.33
CA PHE A 96 -2.32 3.00 1.96
C PHE A 96 -3.56 3.04 2.85
N PRO A 97 -4.73 2.53 2.42
CA PRO A 97 -5.89 2.49 3.30
C PRO A 97 -5.64 1.68 4.57
N ALA A 98 -4.92 0.55 4.49
CA ALA A 98 -4.62 -0.27 5.67
C ALA A 98 -3.64 0.43 6.64
N ILE A 99 -2.70 1.24 6.15
CA ILE A 99 -1.87 2.11 6.99
C ILE A 99 -2.75 3.12 7.72
N LEU A 100 -3.65 3.81 7.00
CA LEU A 100 -4.54 4.81 7.60
C LEU A 100 -5.55 4.19 8.57
N MET A 101 -6.01 2.97 8.32
CA MET A 101 -6.91 2.21 9.19
C MET A 101 -6.27 1.82 10.54
N THR A 102 -4.96 2.00 10.72
CA THR A 102 -4.34 1.88 12.06
C THR A 102 -4.90 2.92 13.04
N GLY A 103 -5.39 4.07 12.53
CA GLY A 103 -5.88 5.18 13.34
C GLY A 103 -4.78 5.89 14.13
N HIS A 104 -3.51 5.58 13.86
CA HIS A 104 -2.36 6.16 14.57
C HIS A 104 -2.08 7.59 14.10
N GLU A 105 -1.60 8.47 15.00
CA GLU A 105 -1.30 9.87 14.68
C GLU A 105 -0.26 10.01 13.55
N ASP A 106 0.73 9.12 13.54
CA ASP A 106 1.80 9.11 12.53
C ASP A 106 1.43 8.39 11.21
N ALA A 107 0.20 7.85 11.08
CA ALA A 107 -0.17 7.04 9.90
C ALA A 107 -0.09 7.83 8.59
N VAL A 108 -0.46 9.12 8.60
CA VAL A 108 -0.38 10.00 7.43
C VAL A 108 1.08 10.27 7.06
N LEU A 109 1.94 10.53 8.06
CA LEU A 109 3.37 10.72 7.83
C LEU A 109 4.01 9.48 7.17
N ILE A 110 3.71 8.29 7.68
CA ILE A 110 4.19 7.02 7.12
C ILE A 110 3.68 6.84 5.68
N ALA A 111 2.39 7.09 5.44
CA ALA A 111 1.80 6.96 4.11
C ALA A 111 2.39 7.96 3.11
N ASP A 112 2.66 9.20 3.52
CA ASP A 112 3.31 10.22 2.68
C ASP A 112 4.74 9.84 2.32
N ARG A 113 5.55 9.41 3.30
CA ARG A 113 6.92 8.95 3.04
C ARG A 113 6.93 7.73 2.12
N LEU A 114 6.01 6.79 2.33
CA LEU A 114 5.87 5.61 1.46
C LEU A 114 5.45 5.99 0.03
N ARG A 115 4.50 6.92 -0.14
CA ARG A 115 4.10 7.44 -1.47
C ARG A 115 5.29 8.04 -2.20
N ASP A 116 6.06 8.87 -1.52
CA ASP A 116 7.16 9.62 -2.13
C ASP A 116 8.32 8.69 -2.52
N GLU A 117 8.70 7.75 -1.66
CA GLU A 117 9.70 6.73 -1.98
C GLU A 117 9.22 5.80 -3.11
N TRP A 118 7.97 5.36 -3.07
CA TRP A 118 7.41 4.51 -4.12
C TRP A 118 7.41 5.20 -5.49
N GLY A 119 7.03 6.48 -5.51
CA GLY A 119 6.97 7.29 -6.72
C GLY A 119 8.34 7.75 -7.25
N SER A 120 9.37 7.80 -6.40
CA SER A 120 10.74 8.10 -6.80
C SER A 120 11.46 6.84 -7.32
N ARG A 121 11.25 5.70 -6.66
CA ARG A 121 11.93 4.44 -6.95
C ARG A 121 11.39 3.74 -8.19
N PHE A 122 10.07 3.67 -8.34
CA PHE A 122 9.45 2.90 -9.41
C PHE A 122 8.93 3.77 -10.56
N LYS A 123 9.14 3.30 -11.78
CA LYS A 123 8.66 3.97 -12.99
C LYS A 123 7.13 4.05 -12.97
N ASP A 124 6.58 5.18 -13.42
CA ASP A 124 5.14 5.39 -13.59
C ASP A 124 4.34 5.16 -12.27
N SER A 125 4.97 5.43 -11.12
CA SER A 125 4.44 5.10 -9.79
C SER A 125 4.23 6.31 -8.87
N LYS A 126 4.21 7.52 -9.44
CA LYS A 126 3.74 8.73 -8.74
C LYS A 126 2.22 8.69 -8.56
N ILE A 127 1.79 7.93 -7.56
CA ILE A 127 0.39 7.68 -7.22
C ILE A 127 -0.09 8.61 -6.11
N GLN A 128 -1.40 8.83 -6.06
CA GLN A 128 -2.07 9.47 -4.93
C GLN A 128 -2.85 8.41 -4.16
N TYR A 129 -3.11 8.66 -2.88
CA TYR A 129 -3.83 7.72 -2.02
C TYR A 129 -4.94 8.43 -1.24
N THR A 130 -5.85 7.63 -0.68
CA THR A 130 -6.92 8.10 0.21
C THR A 130 -7.25 6.98 1.20
N ASP A 131 -8.12 7.27 2.17
CA ASP A 131 -8.54 6.30 3.18
C ASP A 131 -9.55 5.27 2.64
N TYR A 132 -9.78 4.23 3.45
CA TYR A 132 -10.68 3.14 3.13
C TYR A 132 -12.13 3.61 2.93
N ASP A 133 -12.63 4.52 3.78
CA ASP A 133 -14.03 4.94 3.74
C ASP A 133 -14.34 5.73 2.46
N THR A 134 -13.41 6.58 2.04
CA THR A 134 -13.48 7.32 0.78
C THR A 134 -13.48 6.37 -0.42
N LEU A 135 -12.56 5.39 -0.47
CA LEU A 135 -12.55 4.37 -1.53
C LEU A 135 -13.82 3.52 -1.53
N TYR A 136 -14.22 3.03 -0.36
CA TYR A 136 -15.43 2.22 -0.20
C TYR A 136 -16.68 2.99 -0.64
N GLY A 137 -16.75 4.28 -0.31
CA GLY A 137 -17.76 5.23 -0.77
C GLY A 137 -17.84 5.31 -2.29
N ALA A 138 -16.70 5.50 -2.96
CA ALA A 138 -16.61 5.66 -4.42
C ALA A 138 -17.17 4.46 -5.20
N PHE A 139 -17.11 3.22 -4.67
CA PHE A 139 -17.75 2.07 -5.34
C PHE A 139 -19.28 2.16 -5.46
N ARG A 140 -19.95 3.03 -4.68
CA ARG A 140 -21.40 3.29 -4.81
C ARG A 140 -21.73 4.26 -5.94
N GLU A 141 -20.77 5.02 -6.44
CA GLU A 141 -20.97 5.97 -7.53
C GLU A 141 -20.96 5.24 -8.88
N LYS A 142 -22.00 4.41 -9.09
CA LYS A 142 -22.61 4.46 -10.41
C LYS A 142 -23.12 5.90 -10.56
N ILE A 143 -22.47 6.62 -11.45
CA ILE A 143 -22.96 7.82 -12.12
C ILE A 143 -24.49 7.76 -12.18
N PHE A 144 -25.16 8.57 -11.37
CA PHE A 144 -26.55 8.92 -11.65
C PHE A 144 -26.51 9.82 -12.90
N GLY A 145 -26.61 9.19 -14.08
CA GLY A 145 -27.22 9.84 -15.24
C GLY A 145 -26.37 10.20 -16.46
N ILE A 146 -25.45 9.36 -16.95
CA ILE A 146 -25.07 9.41 -18.38
C ILE A 146 -24.93 7.99 -18.96
N PHE A 147 -26.00 7.52 -19.60
CA PHE A 147 -25.99 6.66 -20.78
C PHE A 147 -26.44 7.52 -21.97
#